data_AF-A0A2P6QL21-F1
#
_entry.id   AF-A0A2P6QL21-F1
#
_cell.length_a   1.000
_cell.length_b   1.000
_cell.length_c   1.000
_cell.angle_alpha   90.00
_cell.angle_beta   90.00
_cell.angle_gamma   90.00
#
_symmetry.space_group_name_H-M   'P 1'
#
loop_
_entity.id
_entity.type
_entity.pdbx_description
1 polymer ?
#
loop_
_entity_poly.entity_id
_entity_poly.type
_entity_poly.pdbx_seq_one_letter_code
_entity_poly.pdbx_strand_id
1 'polypeptide(L)'
;MATAANCLRHGTVPVSANLQHQQPRRNNCMVNMAGNRNMKLMGGHGKASKRSGMITCAGREIADFIGGDLVRFDLGQWLSDVEEHKALAVYSPHEGGYEGRYLNRLTYQGYYFLDLSARGLGDPETTLTKVHPVCPAHLGKQPIARWYFPPEVDYRLAALPPKAKGLVVWIIEAKVLSKAELQFLALLPTLRPKVRVIAECGNWRRFVWKPLKEISGLTESEE
;
A
#
# COMPACT_ATOMS: atom_id res chain seq x y z
N MET A 1 -9.05 23.57 52.05
CA MET A 1 -10.24 24.33 51.61
C MET A 1 -9.95 24.79 50.19
N ALA A 2 -10.47 24.25 49.08
CA ALA A 2 -11.62 23.39 48.85
C ALA A 2 -11.31 22.39 47.71
N THR A 3 -11.77 21.16 47.90
CA THR A 3 -11.86 20.07 46.94
C THR A 3 -13.15 20.22 46.13
N ALA A 4 -13.09 20.12 44.80
CA ALA A 4 -14.26 19.97 43.96
C ALA A 4 -14.32 18.54 43.41
N ALA A 5 -15.17 17.73 44.03
CA ALA A 5 -15.66 16.47 43.50
C ALA A 5 -16.85 16.76 42.57
N ASN A 6 -17.01 15.95 41.51
CA ASN A 6 -18.32 15.78 40.88
C ASN A 6 -18.51 14.35 40.36
N CYS A 7 -19.10 13.55 41.25
CA CYS A 7 -20.24 12.65 41.10
C CYS A 7 -20.59 12.05 39.72
N LEU A 8 -20.55 10.71 39.71
CA LEU A 8 -21.18 9.73 38.83
C LEU A 8 -22.70 9.88 38.67
N ARG A 9 -23.23 9.58 37.46
CA ARG A 9 -24.47 8.78 37.16
C ARG A 9 -24.36 8.26 35.71
N HIS A 10 -24.06 6.99 35.42
CA HIS A 10 -24.96 5.83 35.24
C HIS A 10 -26.24 6.11 34.43
N GLY A 11 -26.36 5.48 33.25
CA GLY A 11 -27.55 5.51 32.41
C GLY A 11 -27.43 4.72 31.10
N THR A 12 -27.57 3.40 31.19
CA THR A 12 -28.31 2.49 30.28
C THR A 12 -28.09 2.48 28.76
N VAL A 13 -27.71 1.29 28.30
CA VAL A 13 -27.71 0.72 26.94
C VAL A 13 -29.09 0.81 26.25
N PRO A 14 -29.13 0.88 24.91
CA PRO A 14 -30.13 0.11 24.18
C PRO A 14 -29.52 -0.80 23.09
N VAL A 15 -29.84 -2.09 23.25
CA VAL A 15 -30.37 -3.03 22.24
C VAL A 15 -29.67 -3.08 20.87
N SER A 16 -28.96 -4.20 20.70
CA SER A 16 -28.49 -4.77 19.44
C SER A 16 -29.63 -4.94 18.42
N ALA A 17 -29.51 -4.28 17.27
CA ALA A 17 -30.25 -4.66 16.07
C ALA A 17 -29.47 -5.73 15.31
N ASN A 18 -29.99 -6.96 15.34
CA ASN A 18 -29.54 -8.09 14.53
C ASN A 18 -29.78 -7.80 13.04
N LEU A 19 -28.74 -7.45 12.30
CA LEU A 19 -28.73 -7.53 10.83
C LEU A 19 -28.05 -8.86 10.45
N GLN A 20 -28.86 -9.89 10.27
CA GLN A 20 -28.44 -11.16 9.68
C GLN A 20 -28.05 -10.92 8.22
N HIS A 21 -26.75 -10.77 7.95
CA HIS A 21 -26.21 -10.84 6.60
C HIS A 21 -26.02 -12.31 6.23
N GLN A 22 -26.91 -12.82 5.39
CA GLN A 22 -26.83 -14.18 4.85
C GLN A 22 -25.58 -14.30 3.96
N GLN A 23 -24.67 -15.19 4.33
CA GLN A 23 -23.52 -15.58 3.51
C GLN A 23 -23.98 -16.46 2.34
N PRO A 24 -23.60 -16.17 1.08
CA PRO A 24 -23.79 -17.14 0.01
C PRO A 24 -22.77 -18.27 0.14
N ARG A 25 -23.30 -19.49 0.02
CA ARG A 25 -22.61 -20.78 0.12
C ARG A 25 -21.45 -20.89 -0.89
N ARG A 26 -20.29 -21.33 -0.38
CA ARG A 26 -19.17 -21.88 -1.15
C ARG A 26 -19.66 -23.05 -2.01
N ASN A 27 -19.61 -22.90 -3.34
CA ASN A 27 -19.57 -24.05 -4.23
C ASN A 27 -18.11 -24.31 -4.62
N ASN A 28 -17.56 -25.41 -4.11
CA ASN A 28 -16.34 -26.01 -4.62
C ASN A 28 -16.59 -26.50 -6.05
N CYS A 29 -15.88 -25.95 -7.04
CA CYS A 29 -15.71 -26.61 -8.32
C CYS A 29 -14.32 -27.26 -8.35
N MET A 30 -14.31 -28.59 -8.16
CA MET A 30 -13.18 -29.44 -8.51
C MET A 30 -13.01 -29.41 -10.03
N VAL A 31 -11.82 -29.05 -10.52
CA VAL A 31 -11.45 -29.23 -11.92
C VAL A 31 -10.85 -30.63 -12.05
N ASN A 32 -11.63 -31.57 -12.56
CA ASN A 32 -11.13 -32.89 -12.97
C ASN A 32 -10.49 -32.78 -14.35
N MET A 33 -9.20 -33.09 -14.42
CA MET A 33 -8.48 -33.40 -15.65
C MET A 33 -8.77 -34.85 -16.07
N ALA A 34 -9.51 -35.03 -17.16
CA ALA A 34 -9.58 -36.25 -17.96
C ALA A 34 -10.06 -35.80 -19.35
N GLY A 35 -9.55 -36.24 -20.49
CA GLY A 35 -8.92 -37.50 -20.85
C GLY A 35 -9.30 -37.68 -22.33
N ASN A 36 -8.29 -37.87 -23.16
CA ASN A 36 -8.34 -37.85 -24.62
C ASN A 36 -9.27 -38.94 -25.20
N ARG A 37 -10.17 -38.63 -26.16
CA ARG A 37 -10.72 -39.62 -27.11
C ARG A 37 -10.97 -39.02 -28.50
N ASN A 38 -10.19 -39.51 -29.45
CA ASN A 38 -10.43 -39.46 -30.89
C ASN A 38 -11.73 -40.18 -31.27
N MET A 39 -12.55 -39.57 -32.13
CA MET A 39 -13.57 -40.24 -32.93
C MET A 39 -13.62 -39.57 -34.32
N LYS A 40 -13.20 -40.30 -35.35
CA LYS A 40 -13.45 -39.96 -36.76
C LYS A 40 -14.89 -40.34 -37.10
N LEU A 41 -15.65 -39.43 -37.73
CA LEU A 41 -16.78 -39.79 -38.59
C LEU A 41 -16.83 -38.86 -39.80
N MET A 42 -17.00 -39.48 -40.97
CA MET A 42 -17.16 -38.87 -42.28
C MET A 42 -18.58 -38.34 -42.51
N GLY A 43 -18.69 -37.23 -43.25
CA GLY A 43 -19.75 -36.99 -44.23
C GLY A 43 -20.99 -36.19 -43.80
N GLY A 44 -21.29 -35.11 -44.55
CA GLY A 44 -22.68 -34.70 -44.81
C GLY A 44 -23.05 -33.22 -44.61
N HIS A 45 -23.17 -32.49 -45.71
CA HIS A 45 -24.17 -31.45 -46.04
C HIS A 45 -24.49 -30.31 -45.06
N GLY A 46 -23.95 -29.13 -45.40
CA GLY A 46 -24.68 -27.88 -45.59
C GLY A 46 -25.72 -27.44 -44.55
N LYS A 47 -25.28 -26.67 -43.55
CA LYS A 47 -26.10 -25.61 -42.93
C LYS A 47 -25.22 -24.39 -42.69
N ALA A 48 -25.60 -23.27 -43.28
CA ALA A 48 -24.99 -21.96 -43.03
C ALA A 48 -25.23 -21.56 -41.58
N SER A 49 -24.27 -21.90 -40.71
CA SER A 49 -24.23 -21.40 -39.35
C SER A 49 -23.84 -19.93 -39.40
N LYS A 50 -24.73 -19.05 -38.94
CA LYS A 50 -24.40 -17.66 -38.63
C LYS A 50 -23.17 -17.69 -37.73
N ARG A 51 -22.02 -17.29 -38.27
CA ARG A 51 -20.84 -16.98 -37.47
C ARG A 51 -21.25 -15.82 -36.57
N SER A 52 -21.70 -16.12 -35.35
CA SER A 52 -21.49 -15.20 -34.24
C SER A 52 -19.99 -14.93 -34.27
N GLY A 53 -19.63 -13.72 -34.67
CA GLY A 53 -18.24 -13.29 -34.70
C GLY A 53 -17.74 -13.38 -33.27
N MET A 54 -17.18 -14.53 -32.90
CA MET A 54 -16.26 -14.60 -31.80
C MET A 54 -15.12 -13.68 -32.23
N ILE A 55 -15.09 -12.50 -31.64
CA ILE A 55 -13.95 -11.59 -31.74
C ILE A 55 -12.82 -12.35 -31.03
N THR A 56 -12.13 -13.21 -31.77
CA THR A 56 -10.88 -13.79 -31.33
C THR A 56 -9.88 -12.64 -31.38
N CYS A 57 -9.67 -12.00 -30.24
CA CYS A 57 -8.51 -11.15 -30.05
C CYS A 57 -7.27 -12.05 -30.12
N ALA A 58 -6.83 -12.36 -31.33
CA ALA A 58 -5.60 -13.10 -31.57
C ALA A 58 -4.46 -12.25 -30.99
N GLY A 59 -4.00 -12.63 -29.79
CA GLY A 59 -2.91 -11.95 -29.08
C GLY A 59 -3.31 -11.03 -27.93
N ARG A 60 -4.56 -11.08 -27.42
CA ARG A 60 -4.88 -10.44 -26.12
C ARG A 60 -5.07 -11.51 -25.05
N GLU A 61 -4.15 -11.57 -24.10
CA GLU A 61 -4.30 -12.42 -22.92
C GLU A 61 -5.40 -11.83 -22.01
N ILE A 62 -6.00 -12.63 -21.13
CA ILE A 62 -6.92 -12.13 -20.09
C ILE A 62 -6.27 -10.99 -19.27
N ALA A 63 -4.94 -11.05 -19.15
CA ALA A 63 -4.11 -10.00 -18.60
C ALA A 63 -4.32 -8.63 -19.27
N ASP A 64 -4.59 -8.56 -20.58
CA ASP A 64 -4.81 -7.28 -21.27
C ASP A 64 -6.20 -6.68 -21.03
N PHE A 65 -7.16 -7.49 -20.59
CA PHE A 65 -8.52 -7.05 -20.28
C PHE A 65 -8.71 -6.67 -18.81
N ILE A 66 -7.98 -7.31 -17.91
CA ILE A 66 -8.07 -7.08 -16.46
C ILE A 66 -6.93 -6.15 -15.99
N GLY A 67 -5.92 -5.91 -16.83
CA GLY A 67 -4.64 -5.34 -16.42
C GLY A 67 -3.78 -6.46 -15.83
N GLY A 68 -2.68 -6.82 -16.51
CA GLY A 68 -1.89 -8.02 -16.23
C GLY A 68 -1.22 -8.06 -14.85
N ASP A 69 -1.42 -7.02 -14.06
CA ASP A 69 -1.02 -6.89 -12.67
C ASP A 69 -2.01 -7.55 -11.69
N LEU A 70 -3.32 -7.48 -11.97
CA LEU A 70 -4.36 -8.06 -11.10
C LEU A 70 -4.42 -9.60 -11.16
N VAL A 71 -3.74 -10.21 -12.13
CA VAL A 71 -3.70 -11.67 -12.33
C VAL A 71 -2.43 -12.30 -11.73
N ARG A 72 -1.44 -11.51 -11.30
CA ARG A 72 -0.17 -12.02 -10.77
C ARG A 72 -0.23 -12.41 -9.28
N PHE A 73 0.52 -13.46 -8.92
CA PHE A 73 0.75 -13.92 -7.53
C PHE A 73 2.03 -13.29 -6.94
N ASP A 74 2.24 -12.02 -7.19
CA ASP A 74 3.41 -11.23 -6.79
C ASP A 74 3.42 -10.81 -5.31
N LEU A 75 2.28 -10.96 -4.63
CA LEU A 75 2.11 -10.60 -3.21
C LEU A 75 3.05 -11.33 -2.24
N GLY A 76 3.49 -12.56 -2.57
CA GLY A 76 4.43 -13.30 -1.72
C GLY A 76 5.85 -12.72 -1.80
N GLN A 77 6.27 -12.40 -3.01
CA GLN A 77 7.55 -11.74 -3.28
C GLN A 77 7.56 -10.34 -2.64
N TRP A 78 6.49 -9.57 -2.82
CA TRP A 78 6.34 -8.25 -2.19
C TRP A 78 6.60 -8.26 -0.68
N LEU A 79 5.99 -9.19 0.05
CA LEU A 79 6.18 -9.27 1.51
C LEU A 79 7.62 -9.61 1.90
N SER A 80 8.25 -10.50 1.12
CA SER A 80 9.65 -10.91 1.36
C SER A 80 10.59 -9.73 1.10
N ASP A 81 10.40 -9.02 -0.01
CA ASP A 81 11.21 -7.87 -0.41
C ASP A 81 11.07 -6.69 0.55
N VAL A 82 9.87 -6.44 1.09
CA VAL A 82 9.64 -5.42 2.14
C VAL A 82 10.39 -5.78 3.43
N GLU A 83 10.44 -7.05 3.80
CA GLU A 83 11.14 -7.50 5.01
C GLU A 83 12.67 -7.51 4.82
N GLU A 84 13.15 -7.88 3.64
CA GLU A 84 14.56 -7.94 3.27
C GLU A 84 15.18 -6.54 3.09
N HIS A 85 14.63 -5.74 2.17
CA HIS A 85 15.22 -4.44 1.80
C HIS A 85 14.84 -3.32 2.77
N LYS A 86 13.71 -3.46 3.47
CA LYS A 86 13.12 -2.51 4.44
C LYS A 86 12.72 -1.14 3.88
N ALA A 87 13.38 -0.67 2.83
CA ALA A 87 13.09 0.55 2.09
C ALA A 87 12.93 0.23 0.61
N LEU A 88 11.73 0.48 0.07
CA LEU A 88 11.39 0.24 -1.33
C LEU A 88 10.98 1.52 -2.03
N ALA A 89 11.36 1.63 -3.29
CA ALA A 89 10.78 2.56 -4.23
C ALA A 89 9.72 1.84 -5.05
N VAL A 90 8.55 2.45 -5.16
CA VAL A 90 7.41 1.93 -5.92
C VAL A 90 7.17 2.80 -7.15
N TYR A 91 6.80 2.13 -8.23
CA TYR A 91 6.36 2.72 -9.48
C TYR A 91 4.97 2.16 -9.80
N SER A 92 3.94 2.95 -9.52
CA SER A 92 2.55 2.59 -9.77
C SER A 92 2.07 3.11 -11.13
N PRO A 93 1.04 2.51 -11.74
CA PRO A 93 0.36 3.07 -12.93
C PRO A 93 -0.36 4.39 -12.66
N HIS A 94 -0.48 5.23 -13.69
CA HIS A 94 -1.12 6.55 -13.61
C HIS A 94 -2.61 6.49 -13.29
N GLU A 95 -3.26 5.34 -13.51
CA GLU A 95 -4.68 5.19 -13.18
C GLU A 95 -4.94 5.16 -11.66
N GLY A 96 -3.92 4.85 -10.86
CA GLY A 96 -4.05 4.64 -9.42
C GLY A 96 -4.81 3.35 -9.08
N GLY A 97 -4.91 3.05 -7.79
CA GLY A 97 -5.71 1.93 -7.27
C GLY A 97 -4.98 0.58 -7.16
N TYR A 98 -3.90 0.36 -7.93
CA TYR A 98 -3.09 -0.86 -7.82
C TYR A 98 -2.36 -0.99 -6.47
N GLU A 99 -1.93 0.13 -5.90
CA GLU A 99 -1.21 0.22 -4.61
C GLU A 99 -1.99 -0.41 -3.45
N GLY A 100 -3.32 -0.20 -3.43
CA GLY A 100 -4.18 -0.64 -2.33
C GLY A 100 -4.13 -2.15 -2.10
N ARG A 101 -3.86 -2.95 -3.14
CA ARG A 101 -3.69 -4.40 -3.02
C ARG A 101 -2.48 -4.77 -2.15
N TYR A 102 -1.35 -4.12 -2.39
CA TYR A 102 -0.09 -4.33 -1.67
C TYR A 102 -0.15 -3.73 -0.26
N LEU A 103 -0.78 -2.57 -0.13
CA LEU A 103 -1.05 -1.91 1.15
C LEU A 103 -1.90 -2.82 2.05
N ASN A 104 -3.04 -3.30 1.57
CA ASN A 104 -3.93 -4.19 2.32
C ASN A 104 -3.22 -5.47 2.76
N ARG A 105 -2.33 -6.01 1.92
CA ARG A 105 -1.56 -7.21 2.25
C ARG A 105 -0.63 -6.98 3.44
N LEU A 106 0.02 -5.82 3.51
CA LEU A 106 0.84 -5.40 4.65
C LEU A 106 -0.01 -5.11 5.89
N THR A 107 -1.18 -4.48 5.73
CA THR A 107 -2.14 -4.26 6.84
C THR A 107 -2.54 -5.59 7.49
N TYR A 108 -2.85 -6.61 6.68
CA TYR A 108 -3.18 -7.95 7.19
C TYR A 108 -2.02 -8.63 7.94
N GLN A 109 -0.77 -8.27 7.64
CA GLN A 109 0.40 -8.75 8.38
C GLN A 109 0.57 -8.04 9.73
N GLY A 110 -0.23 -7.01 10.03
CA GLY A 110 -0.16 -6.25 11.28
C GLY A 110 0.82 -5.07 11.23
N TYR A 111 1.14 -4.57 10.03
CA TYR A 111 1.80 -3.29 9.86
C TYR A 111 0.80 -2.14 9.96
N TYR A 112 1.23 -1.04 10.57
CA TYR A 112 0.48 0.22 10.63
C TYR A 112 1.06 1.20 9.63
N PHE A 113 0.22 2.08 9.08
CA PHE A 113 0.61 3.02 8.04
C PHE A 113 0.69 4.45 8.55
N LEU A 114 1.73 5.14 8.08
CA LEU A 114 1.88 6.57 8.14
C LEU A 114 1.95 7.05 6.69
N ASP A 115 0.80 7.48 6.18
CA ASP A 115 0.68 8.01 4.82
C ASP A 115 1.07 9.49 4.82
N LEU A 116 2.06 9.84 4.00
CA LEU A 116 2.61 11.19 3.89
C LEU A 116 2.70 11.59 2.42
N SER A 117 2.50 12.87 2.13
CA SER A 117 2.80 13.43 0.82
C SER A 117 4.18 14.08 0.83
N ALA A 118 5.05 13.69 -0.11
CA ALA A 118 6.39 14.25 -0.22
C ALA A 118 6.39 15.77 -0.39
N ARG A 119 5.43 16.32 -1.14
CA ARG A 119 5.33 17.75 -1.43
C ARG A 119 5.07 18.60 -0.19
N GLY A 120 4.38 18.05 0.81
CA GLY A 120 4.05 18.74 2.06
C GLY A 120 5.05 18.50 3.19
N LEU A 121 6.05 17.62 2.98
CA LEU A 121 6.91 17.13 4.05
C LEU A 121 8.04 18.11 4.42
N GLY A 122 8.47 18.94 3.47
CA GLY A 122 9.69 19.73 3.62
C GLY A 122 10.92 18.81 3.70
N ASP A 123 11.80 19.04 4.67
CA ASP A 123 12.95 18.17 4.93
C ASP A 123 12.50 16.88 5.66
N PRO A 124 12.64 15.68 5.05
CA PRO A 124 12.20 14.43 5.65
C PRO A 124 12.98 14.09 6.93
N GLU A 125 14.24 14.50 7.06
CA GLU A 125 15.01 14.22 8.27
C GLU A 125 14.40 14.92 9.47
N THR A 126 14.21 16.23 9.33
CA THR A 126 13.68 17.07 10.40
C THR A 126 12.22 16.72 10.72
N THR A 127 11.37 16.52 9.72
CA THR A 127 9.94 16.27 9.94
C THR A 127 9.67 14.88 10.56
N LEU A 128 10.41 13.84 10.14
CA LEU A 128 10.14 12.47 10.60
C LEU A 128 10.77 12.15 11.97
N THR A 129 11.97 12.67 12.24
CA THR A 129 12.77 12.24 13.41
C THR A 129 12.98 13.31 14.46
N LYS A 130 12.79 14.60 14.14
CA LYS A 130 13.03 15.70 15.06
C LYS A 130 11.73 16.43 15.39
N VAL A 131 11.76 17.15 16.50
CA VAL A 131 10.72 18.13 16.81
C VAL A 131 10.92 19.31 15.86
N HIS A 132 9.90 19.64 15.08
CA HIS A 132 9.99 20.68 14.07
C HIS A 132 8.93 21.77 14.29
N PRO A 133 9.29 23.04 14.07
CA PRO A 133 8.36 24.14 14.18
C PRO A 133 7.50 24.29 12.92
N VAL A 134 6.18 24.36 13.09
CA VAL A 134 5.22 24.69 12.05
C VAL A 134 4.60 26.05 12.37
N CYS A 135 4.61 26.94 11.38
CA CYS A 135 3.96 28.24 11.48
C CYS A 135 2.53 28.12 10.91
N PRO A 136 1.47 28.20 11.74
CA PRO A 136 0.11 28.22 11.22
C PRO A 136 -0.15 29.49 10.40
N ALA A 137 -1.13 29.41 9.49
CA ALA A 137 -1.51 30.54 8.64
C ALA A 137 -2.10 31.68 9.47
N HIS A 138 -1.33 32.75 9.68
CA HIS A 138 -1.71 33.86 10.54
C HIS A 138 -2.60 34.93 9.85
N LEU A 139 -2.69 34.89 8.51
CA LEU A 139 -3.51 35.77 7.65
C LEU A 139 -3.45 37.29 7.99
N GLY A 140 -2.37 37.74 8.62
CA GLY A 140 -2.20 39.11 9.14
C GLY A 140 -3.09 39.49 10.33
N LYS A 141 -3.92 38.57 10.85
CA LYS A 141 -4.83 38.81 11.98
C LYS A 141 -4.30 38.27 13.30
N GLN A 142 -3.41 37.29 13.24
CA GLN A 142 -2.81 36.64 14.40
C GLN A 142 -1.31 36.97 14.47
N PRO A 143 -0.72 36.99 15.67
CA PRO A 143 0.74 37.05 15.80
C PRO A 143 1.37 35.80 15.18
N ILE A 144 2.62 35.93 14.74
CA ILE A 144 3.39 34.80 14.20
C ILE A 144 3.63 33.80 15.33
N ALA A 145 2.78 32.79 15.40
CA ALA A 145 2.93 31.67 16.32
C ALA A 145 3.80 30.58 15.69
N ARG A 146 4.43 29.77 16.54
CA ARG A 146 5.22 28.62 16.13
C ARG A 146 4.81 27.43 16.98
N TRP A 147 4.23 26.42 16.35
CA TRP A 147 3.80 25.20 17.01
C TRP A 147 4.86 24.14 16.80
N TYR A 148 5.32 23.52 17.88
CA TYR A 148 6.33 22.47 17.81
C TYR A 148 5.64 21.13 17.68
N PHE A 149 5.76 20.53 16.50
CA PHE A 149 5.21 19.22 16.23
C PHE A 149 6.18 18.14 16.72
N PRO A 150 5.67 17.08 17.36
CA PRO A 150 6.51 15.95 17.76
C PRO A 150 7.06 15.22 16.53
N PRO A 151 8.14 14.46 16.67
CA PRO A 151 8.67 13.62 15.59
C PRO A 151 7.63 12.59 15.13
N GLU A 152 7.20 12.66 13.87
CA GLU A 152 6.08 11.87 13.35
C GLU A 152 6.28 10.36 13.50
N VAL A 153 7.48 9.86 13.17
CA VAL A 153 7.77 8.43 13.23
C VAL A 153 7.83 7.96 14.67
N ASP A 154 8.55 8.69 15.52
CA ASP A 154 8.79 8.26 16.91
C ASP A 154 7.53 8.35 17.76
N TYR A 155 6.74 9.40 17.56
CA TYR A 155 5.45 9.57 18.21
C TYR A 155 4.50 8.42 17.84
N ARG A 156 4.43 8.06 16.55
CA ARG A 156 3.58 6.94 16.11
C ARG A 156 4.11 5.60 16.58
N LEU A 157 5.43 5.38 16.57
CA LEU A 157 6.05 4.17 17.11
C LEU A 157 5.72 3.98 18.59
N ALA A 158 5.70 5.06 19.38
CA ALA A 158 5.32 5.01 20.79
C ALA A 158 3.83 4.70 21.00
N ALA A 159 2.97 5.14 20.07
CA ALA A 159 1.53 4.88 20.08
C ALA A 159 1.14 3.51 19.50
N LEU A 160 2.08 2.74 18.93
CA LEU A 160 1.79 1.43 18.35
C LEU A 160 1.39 0.40 19.42
N PRO A 161 0.41 -0.48 19.12
CA PRO A 161 0.11 -1.59 20.01
C PRO A 161 1.30 -2.57 20.04
N PRO A 162 1.57 -3.22 21.17
CA PRO A 162 2.77 -4.08 21.33
C PRO A 162 2.77 -5.31 20.43
N LYS A 163 1.61 -5.72 19.91
CA LYS A 163 1.44 -6.84 18.98
C LYS A 163 1.74 -6.47 17.51
N ALA A 164 1.83 -5.18 17.18
CA ALA A 164 2.07 -4.74 15.81
C ALA A 164 3.47 -5.17 15.35
N LYS A 165 3.61 -5.52 14.07
CA LYS A 165 4.93 -5.83 13.47
C LYS A 165 5.80 -4.58 13.39
N GLY A 166 5.22 -3.45 12.98
CA GLY A 166 5.95 -2.21 12.80
C GLY A 166 5.13 -1.11 12.12
N LEU A 167 5.81 0.00 11.83
CA LEU A 167 5.27 1.15 11.11
C LEU A 167 5.80 1.15 9.68
N VAL A 168 4.93 1.30 8.70
CA VAL A 168 5.26 1.55 7.30
C VAL A 168 5.04 3.03 7.03
N VAL A 169 6.09 3.75 6.65
CA VAL A 169 6.02 5.12 6.17
C VAL A 169 5.80 5.07 4.67
N TRP A 170 4.58 5.41 4.24
CA TRP A 170 4.20 5.41 2.83
C TRP A 170 4.24 6.85 2.31
N ILE A 171 5.21 7.14 1.45
CA ILE A 171 5.44 8.47 0.90
C ILE A 171 4.90 8.52 -0.52
N ILE A 172 3.77 9.21 -0.65
CA ILE A 172 3.09 9.46 -1.90
C ILE A 172 3.83 10.59 -2.63
N GLU A 173 3.97 10.46 -3.95
CA GLU A 173 4.64 11.44 -4.82
C GLU A 173 6.12 11.71 -4.49
N ALA A 174 6.85 10.71 -3.99
CA ALA A 174 8.28 10.81 -3.67
C ALA A 174 9.18 11.20 -4.86
N LYS A 175 8.67 11.17 -6.10
CA LYS A 175 9.36 11.72 -7.30
C LYS A 175 9.83 13.19 -7.16
N VAL A 176 9.26 13.94 -6.23
CA VAL A 176 9.62 15.35 -5.98
C VAL A 176 10.86 15.47 -5.09
N LEU A 177 11.18 14.41 -4.33
CA LEU A 177 12.32 14.40 -3.42
C LEU A 177 13.63 14.34 -4.19
N SER A 178 14.62 15.05 -3.67
CA SER A 178 16.00 15.00 -4.10
C SER A 178 16.63 13.65 -3.78
N LYS A 179 17.75 13.35 -4.45
CA LYS A 179 18.50 12.11 -4.18
C LYS A 179 18.95 12.00 -2.72
N ALA A 180 19.40 13.10 -2.12
CA ALA A 180 19.82 13.13 -0.71
C ALA A 180 18.67 12.79 0.25
N GLU A 181 17.47 13.28 -0.03
CA GLU A 181 16.27 12.96 0.75
C GLU A 181 15.89 11.47 0.61
N LEU A 182 16.00 10.90 -0.60
CA LEU A 182 15.81 9.47 -0.81
C LEU A 182 16.88 8.62 -0.11
N GLN A 183 18.13 9.10 -0.03
CA GLN A 183 19.20 8.44 0.73
C GLN A 183 18.85 8.40 2.22
N PHE A 184 18.39 9.51 2.79
CA PHE A 184 17.94 9.54 4.18
C PHE A 184 16.81 8.52 4.44
N LEU A 185 15.81 8.48 3.55
CA LEU A 185 14.70 7.53 3.64
C LEU A 185 15.17 6.06 3.55
N ALA A 186 16.22 5.78 2.77
CA ALA A 186 16.82 4.46 2.71
C ALA A 186 17.60 4.08 3.99
N LEU A 187 18.12 5.07 4.72
CA LEU A 187 18.81 4.89 6.00
C LEU A 187 17.85 4.82 7.20
N LEU A 188 16.63 5.31 7.07
CA LEU A 188 15.65 5.37 8.17
C LEU A 188 15.38 4.01 8.84
N PRO A 189 15.24 2.87 8.11
CA PRO A 189 15.08 1.55 8.75
C PRO A 189 16.31 1.07 9.51
N THR A 190 17.50 1.61 9.22
CA THR A 190 18.73 1.32 9.96
C THR A 190 18.71 2.04 11.32
N LEU A 191 18.24 3.28 11.35
CA LEU A 191 18.06 4.07 12.58
C LEU A 191 16.92 3.52 13.45
N ARG A 192 15.81 3.11 12.82
CA ARG A 192 14.60 2.62 13.48
C ARG A 192 14.20 1.25 12.90
N PRO A 193 14.59 0.11 13.53
CA PRO A 193 14.44 -1.22 12.93
C PRO A 193 12.99 -1.69 12.77
N LYS A 194 12.04 -1.11 13.52
CA LYS A 194 10.60 -1.38 13.39
C LYS A 194 9.92 -0.57 12.27
N VAL A 195 10.66 0.27 11.58
CA VAL A 195 10.15 1.11 10.50
C VAL A 195 10.47 0.48 9.15
N ARG A 196 9.53 0.55 8.23
CA ARG A 196 9.67 0.23 6.82
C ARG A 196 9.30 1.46 6.01
N VAL A 197 9.97 1.68 4.89
CA VAL A 197 9.76 2.87 4.06
C VAL A 197 9.36 2.44 2.67
N ILE A 198 8.30 3.05 2.15
CA ILE A 198 7.84 2.83 0.79
C ILE A 198 7.64 4.21 0.16
N ALA A 199 8.34 4.45 -0.95
CA ALA A 199 8.38 5.75 -1.60
C ALA A 199 7.95 5.66 -3.07
N GLU A 200 6.90 6.39 -3.45
CA GLU A 200 6.40 6.42 -4.83
C GLU A 200 7.27 7.34 -5.70
N CYS A 201 8.34 6.77 -6.27
CA CYS A 201 9.38 7.53 -6.95
C CYS A 201 9.06 7.85 -8.42
N GLY A 202 7.99 7.30 -8.97
CA GLY A 202 7.61 7.55 -10.36
C GLY A 202 6.44 6.70 -10.81
N ASN A 203 6.26 6.61 -12.11
CA ASN A 203 5.17 5.87 -12.71
C ASN A 203 5.68 4.75 -13.61
N TRP A 204 4.89 3.69 -13.74
CA TRP A 204 5.13 2.61 -14.69
C TRP A 204 3.81 1.99 -15.14
N ARG A 205 3.77 1.37 -16.33
CA ARG A 205 2.53 0.73 -16.84
C ARG A 205 2.03 -0.46 -16.00
N ARG A 206 2.84 -0.92 -15.05
CA ARG A 206 2.58 -2.04 -14.14
C ARG A 206 3.13 -1.67 -12.78
N PHE A 207 2.59 -2.24 -11.71
CA PHE A 207 3.15 -2.01 -10.40
C PHE A 207 4.50 -2.72 -10.28
N VAL A 208 5.57 -1.94 -10.17
CA VAL A 208 6.94 -2.44 -10.03
C VAL A 208 7.55 -1.78 -8.82
N TRP A 209 8.33 -2.53 -8.06
CA TRP A 209 9.12 -2.00 -6.96
C TRP A 209 10.59 -2.37 -7.12
N LYS A 210 11.44 -1.55 -6.52
CA LYS A 210 12.89 -1.75 -6.44
C LYS A 210 13.40 -1.34 -5.07
N PRO A 211 14.53 -1.85 -4.59
CA PRO A 211 15.17 -1.37 -3.37
C PRO A 211 15.49 0.13 -3.47
N LEU A 212 15.15 0.90 -2.43
CA LEU A 212 15.39 2.35 -2.43
C LEU A 212 16.89 2.69 -2.45
N LYS A 213 17.73 1.78 -1.95
CA LYS A 213 19.20 1.91 -1.97
C LYS A 213 19.77 2.01 -3.38
N GLU A 214 19.22 1.27 -4.34
CA GLU A 214 19.66 1.29 -5.74
C GLU A 214 19.37 2.65 -6.40
N ILE A 215 18.22 3.23 -6.09
CA ILE A 215 17.76 4.48 -6.73
C ILE A 215 18.41 5.70 -6.09
N SER A 216 18.64 5.65 -4.78
CA SER A 216 19.31 6.71 -4.03
C SER A 216 20.82 6.77 -4.27
N GLY A 217 21.39 5.76 -4.96
CA GLY A 217 22.82 5.68 -5.23
C GLY A 217 23.66 5.29 -4.01
N LEU A 218 23.06 4.63 -3.02
CA LEU A 218 23.75 4.09 -1.84
C LEU A 218 24.34 2.70 -2.08
N THR A 219 24.12 2.12 -3.26
CA THR A 219 24.86 0.93 -3.66
C THR A 219 26.30 1.34 -3.88
N GLU A 220 27.14 0.97 -2.93
CA GLU A 220 28.58 1.05 -3.02
C GLU A 220 29.02 0.47 -4.36
N SER A 221 29.82 1.25 -5.07
CA SER A 221 30.68 0.73 -6.11
C SER A 221 31.51 -0.35 -5.44
N GLU A 222 31.27 -1.62 -5.79
CA GLU A 222 32.20 -2.70 -5.47
C GLU A 222 33.51 -2.37 -6.22
N GLU A 223 34.45 -1.72 -5.53
CA GLU A 223 35.87 -1.67 -5.87
C GLU A 223 36.65 -2.64 -4.96
#